data_AF-A0A9W9Z9H8-F1
#
_entry.id   AF-A0A9W9Z9H8-F1
#
_cell.length_a   1.000
_cell.length_b   1.000
_cell.length_c   1.000
_cell.angle_alpha   90.00
_cell.angle_beta   90.00
_cell.angle_gamma   90.00
#
_symmetry.space_group_name_H-M   'P 1'
#
loop_
_entity.id
_entity.type
_entity.pdbx_description
1 polymer ?
#
loop_
_entity_poly.entity_id
_entity_poly.type
_entity_poly.pdbx_seq_one_letter_code
_entity_poly.pdbx_strand_id
1 'polypeptide(L)'
;MRAEQVEEWVTLHPSQIVLTVSQTMWCKDITECLVTEGDRLEAMKGAEQMCITNLNKLAALVRGELPKLTRNILCALITIDVHARDIVNGMVEHEVDNVNSFEWVKQLRYYWDPRPRQLCSAHV
;
A
#
# COMPACT_ATOMS: atom_id res chain seq x y z
N MET A 1 -3.66 4.97 -2.05
CA MET A 1 -4.00 6.29 -2.64
C MET A 1 -4.24 6.11 -4.13
N ARG A 2 -5.30 6.70 -4.71
CA ARG A 2 -5.48 6.63 -6.16
C ARG A 2 -4.42 7.49 -6.84
N ALA A 3 -3.80 6.97 -7.89
CA ALA A 3 -2.71 7.63 -8.62
C ALA A 3 -3.02 9.06 -9.08
N GLU A 4 -4.27 9.35 -9.43
CA GLU A 4 -4.73 10.67 -9.90
C GLU A 4 -4.60 11.78 -8.83
N GLN A 5 -4.42 11.40 -7.56
CA GLN A 5 -4.27 12.34 -6.45
C GLN A 5 -2.85 12.33 -5.84
N VAL A 6 -1.96 11.46 -6.34
CA VAL A 6 -0.65 11.24 -5.69
C VAL A 6 0.26 12.45 -5.82
N GLU A 7 0.30 13.09 -6.99
CA GLU A 7 1.18 14.25 -7.20
C GLU A 7 0.79 15.43 -6.27
N GLU A 8 -0.50 15.75 -6.22
CA GLU A 8 -1.03 16.78 -5.33
C GLU A 8 -0.77 16.41 -3.85
N TRP A 9 -1.07 15.17 -3.46
CA TRP A 9 -0.87 14.72 -2.09
C TRP A 9 0.60 14.80 -1.64
N VAL A 10 1.53 14.40 -2.52
CA VAL A 10 2.98 14.42 -2.27
C VAL A 10 3.52 15.83 -2.11
N THR A 11 2.96 16.81 -2.83
CA THR A 11 3.41 18.21 -2.74
C THR A 11 2.85 18.93 -1.53
N LEU A 12 1.69 18.52 -1.02
CA LEU A 12 1.03 19.15 0.13
C LEU A 12 1.50 18.63 1.49
N HIS A 13 2.14 17.47 1.56
CA HIS A 13 2.44 16.79 2.83
C HIS A 13 3.92 16.42 2.99
N PRO A 14 4.43 16.37 4.24
CA PRO A 14 5.78 15.89 4.50
C PRO A 14 5.96 14.43 4.04
N SER A 15 7.16 14.10 3.57
CA SER A 15 7.50 12.77 3.04
C SER A 15 7.05 11.63 3.96
N GLN A 16 7.37 11.68 5.26
CA GLN A 16 7.03 10.61 6.19
C GLN A 16 5.52 10.40 6.35
N ILE A 17 4.73 11.48 6.26
CA ILE A 17 3.26 11.39 6.31
C ILE A 17 2.74 10.70 5.06
N VAL A 18 3.27 11.05 3.88
CA VAL A 18 2.90 10.40 2.61
C VAL A 18 3.17 8.90 2.65
N LEU A 19 4.36 8.51 3.10
CA LEU A 19 4.76 7.09 3.15
C LEU A 19 3.91 6.30 4.16
N THR A 20 3.69 6.86 5.35
CA THR A 20 2.88 6.20 6.40
C THR A 20 1.43 6.03 5.97
N VAL A 21 0.84 7.05 5.34
CA VAL A 21 -0.52 6.97 4.80
C VAL A 21 -0.60 5.93 3.69
N SER A 22 0.40 5.85 2.79
CA SER A 22 0.43 4.81 1.76
C SER A 22 0.42 3.41 2.37
N GLN A 23 1.30 3.14 3.34
CA GLN A 23 1.38 1.85 4.02
C GLN A 23 0.11 1.51 4.80
N THR A 24 -0.50 2.50 5.48
CA THR A 24 -1.76 2.30 6.21
C THR A 24 -2.90 1.93 5.27
N MET A 25 -3.02 2.65 4.13
CA MET A 25 -4.04 2.35 3.13
C MET A 25 -3.82 0.97 2.51
N TRP A 26 -2.58 0.62 2.16
CA TRP A 26 -2.25 -0.71 1.66
C TRP A 26 -2.61 -1.82 2.67
N CYS A 27 -2.23 -1.66 3.95
CA CYS A 27 -2.57 -2.64 4.99
C CYS A 27 -4.08 -2.84 5.12
N LYS A 28 -4.84 -1.73 5.03
CA LYS A 28 -6.30 -1.76 5.04
C LYS A 28 -6.85 -2.53 3.83
N ASP A 29 -6.42 -2.17 2.62
CA ASP A 29 -6.92 -2.78 1.38
C ASP A 29 -6.65 -4.30 1.35
N ILE A 30 -5.46 -4.75 1.76
CA ILE A 30 -5.13 -6.19 1.84
C ILE A 30 -5.91 -6.90 2.95
N THR A 31 -6.07 -6.26 4.10
CA THR A 31 -6.90 -6.81 5.18
C THR A 31 -8.34 -6.99 4.71
N GLU A 32 -8.90 -6.03 3.98
CA GLU A 32 -10.24 -6.11 3.39
C GLU A 32 -10.37 -7.28 2.42
N CYS A 33 -9.38 -7.54 1.55
CA CYS A 33 -9.37 -8.73 0.69
C CYS A 33 -9.44 -10.05 1.48
N LEU A 34 -8.76 -10.13 2.63
CA LEU A 34 -8.69 -11.34 3.47
C LEU A 34 -9.91 -11.56 4.36
N VAL A 35 -10.74 -10.53 4.56
CA VAL A 35 -11.97 -10.63 5.38
C VAL A 35 -13.25 -10.49 4.57
N THR A 36 -13.14 -10.21 3.26
CA THR A 36 -14.30 -10.04 2.38
C THR A 36 -15.17 -11.30 2.33
N GLU A 37 -16.46 -11.09 2.13
CA GLU A 37 -17.41 -12.16 1.83
C GLU A 37 -17.29 -12.52 0.34
N GLY A 38 -17.05 -13.80 0.03
CA GLY A 38 -16.86 -14.28 -1.34
C GLY A 38 -15.49 -14.89 -1.59
N ASP A 39 -15.02 -14.84 -2.83
CA ASP A 39 -13.74 -15.41 -3.25
C ASP A 39 -12.57 -14.48 -2.91
N ARG A 40 -11.89 -14.80 -1.81
CA ARG A 40 -10.76 -14.02 -1.29
C ARG A 40 -9.50 -14.18 -2.13
N LEU A 41 -9.34 -15.32 -2.82
CA LEU A 41 -8.19 -15.54 -3.71
C LEU A 41 -8.31 -14.65 -4.94
N GLU A 42 -9.51 -14.55 -5.52
CA GLU A 42 -9.78 -13.61 -6.60
C GLU A 42 -9.66 -12.15 -6.15
N ALA A 43 -10.12 -11.82 -4.93
CA ALA A 43 -9.90 -10.50 -4.35
C ALA A 43 -8.40 -10.17 -4.21
N MET A 44 -7.58 -11.13 -3.78
CA MET A 44 -6.13 -10.97 -3.64
C MET A 44 -5.43 -10.80 -5.00
N LYS A 45 -5.81 -11.56 -6.02
CA LYS A 45 -5.34 -11.36 -7.41
C LYS A 45 -5.71 -9.98 -7.94
N GLY A 46 -6.92 -9.50 -7.63
CA GLY A 46 -7.35 -8.14 -7.93
C GLY A 46 -6.45 -7.09 -7.26
N ALA A 47 -6.09 -7.29 -5.99
CA ALA A 47 -5.18 -6.43 -5.26
C ALA A 47 -3.76 -6.44 -5.85
N GLU A 48 -3.25 -7.59 -6.28
CA GLU A 48 -1.97 -7.72 -6.97
C GLU A 48 -1.95 -6.88 -8.26
N GLN A 49 -2.96 -7.04 -9.09
CA GLN A 49 -3.08 -6.29 -10.35
C GLN A 49 -3.19 -4.77 -10.09
N MET A 50 -3.84 -4.37 -8.99
CA MET A 50 -3.91 -2.98 -8.57
C MET A 50 -2.55 -2.45 -8.11
N CYS A 51 -1.75 -3.23 -7.38
CA CYS A 51 -0.38 -2.87 -7.01
C CYS A 51 0.49 -2.62 -8.24
N ILE A 52 0.46 -3.54 -9.21
CA ILE A 52 1.20 -3.42 -10.48
C ILE A 52 0.76 -2.16 -11.25
N THR A 53 -0.55 -1.94 -11.33
CA THR A 53 -1.11 -0.77 -12.03
C THR A 53 -0.67 0.54 -11.36
N ASN A 54 -0.71 0.61 -10.04
CA ASN A 54 -0.30 1.81 -9.29
C ASN A 54 1.21 2.07 -9.42
N LEU A 55 2.04 1.03 -9.33
CA LEU A 55 3.48 1.14 -9.56
C LEU A 55 3.81 1.67 -10.95
N ASN A 56 3.14 1.17 -11.99
CA ASN A 56 3.34 1.66 -13.36
C ASN A 56 2.96 3.14 -13.49
N LYS A 57 1.90 3.59 -12.81
CA LYS A 57 1.51 5.00 -12.77
C LYS A 57 2.54 5.86 -12.04
N LEU A 58 3.07 5.41 -10.89
CA LEU A 58 4.14 6.10 -10.18
C LEU A 58 5.43 6.18 -11.03
N ALA A 59 5.78 5.10 -11.73
CA ALA A 59 6.92 5.05 -12.63
C ALA A 59 6.74 5.96 -13.86
N ALA A 60 5.52 6.16 -14.33
CA ALA A 60 5.22 7.17 -15.35
C ALA A 60 5.37 8.59 -14.79
N LEU A 61 4.80 8.86 -13.62
CA LEU A 61 4.86 10.17 -12.96
C LEU A 61 6.30 10.61 -12.69
N VAL A 62 7.14 9.72 -12.13
CA VAL A 62 8.53 10.05 -11.81
C VAL A 62 9.38 10.34 -13.06
N ARG A 63 8.98 9.87 -14.25
CA ARG A 63 9.67 10.21 -15.52
C ARG A 63 9.35 11.61 -16.03
N GLY A 64 8.29 12.24 -15.53
CA GLY A 64 7.92 13.61 -15.87
C GLY A 64 8.85 14.67 -15.26
N GLU A 65 8.57 15.93 -15.61
CA GLU A 65 9.20 17.08 -14.98
C GLU A 65 8.63 17.29 -13.58
N LEU A 66 9.51 17.23 -12.58
CA LEU A 66 9.12 17.30 -11.16
C LEU A 66 10.20 18.03 -10.38
N PRO A 67 9.82 18.82 -9.36
CA PRO A 67 10.77 19.36 -8.39
C PRO A 67 11.59 18.24 -7.74
N LYS A 68 12.86 18.54 -7.40
CA LYS A 68 13.79 17.57 -6.80
C LYS A 68 13.21 16.91 -5.54
N LEU A 69 12.54 17.69 -4.69
CA LEU A 69 11.92 17.17 -3.47
C LEU A 69 10.80 16.18 -3.78
N THR A 70 9.84 16.56 -4.63
CA THR A 70 8.73 15.70 -5.06
C THR A 70 9.24 14.40 -5.67
N ARG A 71 10.25 14.47 -6.55
CA ARG A 71 10.90 13.30 -7.14
C ARG A 71 11.47 12.37 -6.09
N ASN A 72 12.17 12.90 -5.08
CA ASN A 72 12.72 12.08 -3.99
C ASN A 72 11.61 11.38 -3.17
N ILE A 73 10.50 12.07 -2.90
CA ILE A 73 9.36 11.47 -2.18
C ILE A 73 8.73 10.36 -3.01
N LEU A 74 8.54 10.57 -4.33
CA LEU A 74 8.02 9.54 -5.23
C LEU A 74 8.96 8.34 -5.34
N CYS A 75 10.28 8.55 -5.38
CA CYS A 75 11.24 7.45 -5.35
C CYS A 75 11.11 6.61 -4.07
N ALA A 76 11.00 7.27 -2.91
CA ALA A 76 10.80 6.58 -1.64
C ALA A 76 9.46 5.81 -1.60
N LEU A 77 8.41 6.41 -2.16
CA LEU A 77 7.09 5.77 -2.28
C LEU A 77 7.17 4.53 -3.19
N ILE A 78 7.81 4.63 -4.35
CA ILE A 78 8.03 3.49 -5.27
C ILE A 78 8.79 2.36 -4.56
N THR A 79 9.82 2.66 -3.78
CA THR A 79 10.56 1.63 -3.03
C THR A 79 9.65 0.86 -2.07
N ILE A 80 8.76 1.55 -1.36
CA ILE A 80 7.80 0.93 -0.44
C ILE A 80 6.75 0.13 -1.21
N ASP A 81 6.19 0.69 -2.28
CA ASP A 81 5.13 0.04 -3.07
C ASP A 81 5.63 -1.20 -3.82
N VAL A 82 6.92 -1.23 -4.21
CA VAL A 82 7.59 -2.42 -4.76
C VAL A 82 7.59 -3.55 -3.74
N HIS A 83 7.97 -3.25 -2.49
CA HIS A 83 7.96 -4.23 -1.41
C HIS A 83 6.54 -4.71 -1.09
N ALA A 84 5.57 -3.79 -1.06
CA ALA A 84 4.16 -4.11 -0.85
C ALA A 84 3.62 -5.06 -1.94
N ARG A 85 3.94 -4.79 -3.22
CA ARG A 85 3.60 -5.69 -4.33
C ARG A 85 4.21 -7.08 -4.14
N ASP A 86 5.48 -7.18 -3.76
CA ASP A 86 6.16 -8.47 -3.59
C ASP A 86 5.53 -9.32 -2.49
N ILE A 87 5.09 -8.69 -1.40
CA ILE A 87 4.30 -9.36 -0.36
C ILE A 87 3.00 -9.91 -0.95
N VAL A 88 2.24 -9.08 -1.69
CA VAL A 88 0.95 -9.48 -2.26
C VAL A 88 1.13 -10.60 -3.29
N ASN A 89 2.14 -10.51 -4.15
CA ASN A 89 2.48 -11.56 -5.12
C ASN A 89 2.78 -12.88 -4.39
N GLY A 90 3.63 -12.84 -3.35
CA GLY A 90 3.88 -14.01 -2.52
C GLY A 90 2.60 -14.57 -1.89
N MET A 91 1.70 -13.71 -1.39
CA MET A 91 0.42 -14.14 -0.84
C MET A 91 -0.51 -14.78 -1.89
N VAL A 92 -0.48 -14.31 -3.14
CA VAL A 92 -1.21 -14.94 -4.26
C VAL A 92 -0.62 -16.31 -4.59
N GLU A 93 0.72 -16.40 -4.69
CA GLU A 93 1.42 -17.67 -4.97
C GLU A 93 1.16 -18.73 -3.90
N HIS A 94 1.01 -18.32 -2.64
CA HIS A 94 0.72 -19.21 -1.51
C HIS A 94 -0.78 -19.38 -1.23
N GLU A 95 -1.65 -18.86 -2.10
CA GLU A 95 -3.11 -18.94 -1.98
C GLU A 95 -3.63 -18.50 -0.59
N VAL A 96 -3.13 -17.36 -0.10
CA VAL A 96 -3.50 -16.85 1.23
C VAL A 96 -4.91 -16.25 1.21
N ASP A 97 -5.82 -16.85 1.97
CA ASP A 97 -7.24 -16.48 2.05
C ASP A 97 -7.72 -16.12 3.48
N ASN A 98 -6.78 -16.05 4.43
CA ASN A 98 -7.07 -15.86 5.84
C ASN A 98 -6.20 -14.77 6.45
N VAL A 99 -6.84 -13.83 7.14
CA VAL A 99 -6.18 -12.72 7.84
C VAL A 99 -5.21 -13.19 8.94
N ASN A 100 -5.39 -14.40 9.47
CA ASN A 100 -4.50 -15.00 10.47
C ASN A 100 -3.39 -15.87 9.85
N SER A 101 -3.28 -15.92 8.52
CA SER A 101 -2.20 -16.64 7.86
C SER A 101 -0.84 -16.07 8.27
N PHE A 102 0.12 -16.95 8.55
CA PHE A 102 1.48 -16.54 8.91
C PHE A 102 2.11 -15.61 7.87
N GLU A 103 1.81 -15.84 6.58
CA GLU A 103 2.31 -15.01 5.47
C GLU A 103 1.90 -13.54 5.59
N TRP A 104 0.70 -13.27 6.12
CA TRP A 104 0.23 -11.91 6.38
C TRP A 104 0.65 -11.41 7.76
N VAL A 105 0.55 -12.27 8.78
CA VAL A 105 0.82 -11.90 10.17
C VAL A 105 2.30 -11.55 10.39
N LYS A 106 3.24 -12.11 9.61
CA LYS A 106 4.67 -11.78 9.72
C LYS A 106 5.04 -10.40 9.17
N GLN A 107 4.13 -9.71 8.49
CA GLN A 107 4.39 -8.39 7.89
C GLN A 107 4.17 -7.27 8.88
N LEU A 108 4.90 -6.16 8.75
CA LEU A 108 4.62 -4.95 9.51
C LEU A 108 3.32 -4.31 9.01
N ARG A 109 2.31 -4.19 9.88
CA ARG A 109 0.98 -3.69 9.50
C ARG A 109 0.60 -2.43 10.26
N TYR A 110 0.16 -1.42 9.51
CA TYR A 110 -0.28 -0.13 10.03
C TYR A 110 -1.79 -0.07 10.03
N TYR A 111 -2.37 0.19 11.20
CA TYR A 111 -3.82 0.31 11.36
C TYR A 111 -4.19 1.68 11.91
N TRP A 112 -5.30 2.20 11.39
CA TRP A 112 -5.93 3.39 11.94
C TRP A 112 -6.84 2.98 13.10
N ASP A 113 -6.61 3.56 14.29
CA ASP A 113 -7.49 3.33 15.43
C ASP A 113 -8.70 4.28 15.34
N PRO A 114 -9.94 3.78 15.26
CA PRO A 114 -11.13 4.62 15.18
C PRO A 114 -11.47 5.33 16.50
N ARG A 115 -10.82 4.96 17.63
CA ARG A 115 -11.11 5.56 18.94
C ARG A 115 -10.56 6.99 19.02
N PRO A 116 -11.35 7.94 19.55
CA PRO A 116 -10.89 9.32 19.70
C PRO A 116 -9.62 9.39 20.57
N ARG A 117 -8.60 10.11 20.08
CA ARG A 117 -7.27 10.30 20.68
C ARG A 117 -6.27 9.14 20.55
N GLN A 118 -6.57 8.11 19.76
CA GLN A 118 -5.56 7.09 19.42
C GLN A 118 -4.98 7.34 18.02
N LEU A 119 -3.68 7.14 17.91
CA LEU A 119 -2.90 7.37 16.69
C LEU A 119 -2.81 6.08 15.85
N CYS A 120 -2.22 6.19 14.66
CA CYS A 120 -1.83 5.03 13.87
C CYS A 120 -1.00 4.05 14.73
N SER A 121 -1.36 2.78 14.70
CA SER A 121 -0.67 1.70 15.42
C SER A 121 0.01 0.76 14.45
N ALA A 122 1.26 0.41 14.73
CA ALA A 122 2.02 -0.59 13.99
C ALA A 122 1.97 -1.91 14.75
N HIS A 123 1.60 -2.99 14.06
CA HIS A 123 1.53 -4.34 14.59
C HIS A 123 2.60 -5.20 13.93
N VAL A 124 3.33 -5.94 14.75
CA VAL A 124 4.34 -6.96 14.37
C VAL A 124 3.75 -8.33 14.57
#